data_AF-A0A7S4FBB3-F1
#
_entry.id   AF-A0A7S4FBB3-F1
#
_cell.length_a   1.000
_cell.length_b   1.000
_cell.length_c   1.000
_cell.angle_alpha   90.00
_cell.angle_beta   90.00
_cell.angle_gamma   90.00
#
_symmetry.space_group_name_H-M   'P 1'
#
loop_
_entity.id
_entity.type
_entity.pdbx_description
1 polymer ?
#
loop_
_entity_poly.entity_id
_entity_poly.type
_entity_poly.pdbx_seq_one_letter_code
_entity_poly.pdbx_strand_id
1 'polypeptide(L)'
;MAPSHRRRRGRRNNPMTAASIAPAEEDLREEVCSLEKAMSCSAIRNELRQLGMKAGSLNKTAMVCRLVRARRAESTIEAGPGNLASPPSRFDSERAGCIEGRLDECRVCARSICPPRRSFCCNECAHSHLLRTDGSYLRKALLVRDAGVCSICQCNAERAYLEVRALLRAARLEDSTRPEEETLEDLLQNARSELRHFHGHARVSSGRGRRRRLKKGSFWQADHVLPVYLGGGSCGLRNLRTLCTPCHASVSARQARDRALGRRHGEAPPPAVAMTVVDLCSSDSEQEQVQTPNLSTRQIAVQSPPTVPLAEAAERQILHLD
;
A
#
# COMPACT_ATOMS: atom_id res chain seq x y z
N MET A 1 49.81 7.07 -31.45
CA MET A 1 49.28 8.28 -30.78
C MET A 1 48.65 9.18 -31.85
N ALA A 2 47.33 9.37 -31.81
CA ALA A 2 46.54 10.54 -32.26
C ALA A 2 45.04 10.14 -32.30
N PRO A 3 44.09 11.06 -32.03
CA PRO A 3 42.94 10.76 -31.18
C PRO A 3 41.59 10.69 -31.91
N SER A 4 40.66 9.93 -31.32
CA SER A 4 39.25 9.81 -31.74
C SER A 4 38.46 11.09 -31.43
N HIS A 5 37.93 11.77 -32.45
CA HIS A 5 36.97 12.86 -32.28
C HIS A 5 35.60 12.34 -31.83
N ARG A 6 35.22 12.61 -30.58
CA ARG A 6 33.83 12.47 -30.09
C ARG A 6 32.94 13.53 -30.74
N ARG A 7 32.00 13.14 -31.59
CA ARG A 7 30.90 14.00 -32.04
C ARG A 7 29.95 14.29 -30.86
N ARG A 8 29.89 15.56 -30.44
CA ARG A 8 28.86 16.11 -29.54
C ARG A 8 27.47 15.89 -30.16
N ARG A 9 26.59 15.15 -29.49
CA ARG A 9 25.16 15.10 -29.85
C ARG A 9 24.49 16.39 -29.34
N GLY A 10 24.07 17.22 -30.29
CA GLY A 10 23.31 18.44 -30.05
C GLY A 10 21.97 18.15 -29.37
N ARG A 11 21.64 19.02 -28.41
CA ARG A 11 20.36 19.10 -27.71
C ARG A 11 19.28 19.46 -28.74
N ARG A 12 18.38 18.53 -29.08
CA ARG A 12 17.20 18.85 -29.90
C ARG A 12 16.20 19.61 -29.03
N ASN A 13 16.11 20.91 -29.24
CA ASN A 13 14.98 21.71 -28.80
C ASN A 13 13.78 21.28 -29.65
N ASN A 14 12.77 20.69 -29.02
CA ASN A 14 11.50 20.42 -29.68
C ASN A 14 10.52 21.53 -29.23
N PRO A 15 10.04 22.39 -30.14
CA PRO A 15 9.06 23.40 -29.78
C PRO A 15 7.72 22.68 -29.55
N MET A 16 7.28 22.59 -28.28
CA MET A 16 5.88 22.26 -28.02
C MET A 16 5.06 23.43 -28.53
N THR A 17 4.32 23.19 -29.61
CA THR A 17 3.23 24.04 -30.04
C THR A 17 2.25 24.22 -28.88
N ALA A 18 1.84 25.47 -28.66
CA ALA A 18 0.82 25.87 -27.71
C ALA A 18 -0.54 25.28 -28.13
N ALA A 19 -0.75 24.00 -27.86
CA ALA A 19 -2.07 23.42 -27.80
C ALA A 19 -2.67 23.84 -26.46
N SER A 20 -3.81 24.52 -26.53
CA SER A 20 -4.75 24.83 -25.45
C SER A 20 -4.56 23.95 -24.21
N ILE A 21 -4.09 24.57 -23.12
CA ILE A 21 -4.05 23.95 -21.79
C ILE A 21 -5.51 23.61 -21.46
N ALA A 22 -5.83 22.32 -21.41
CA ALA A 22 -7.18 21.86 -21.11
C ALA A 22 -7.63 22.44 -19.75
N PRO A 23 -8.91 22.79 -19.53
CA PRO A 23 -9.40 23.39 -18.28
C PRO A 23 -9.02 22.56 -17.03
N ALA A 24 -8.92 21.23 -17.17
CA ALA A 24 -8.45 20.33 -16.12
C ALA A 24 -6.98 20.55 -15.69
N GLU A 25 -6.13 21.16 -16.52
CA GLU A 25 -4.76 21.54 -16.16
C GLU A 25 -4.67 22.88 -15.43
N GLU A 26 -5.65 23.77 -15.59
CA GLU A 26 -5.69 25.07 -14.91
C GLU A 26 -6.16 24.90 -13.46
N ASP A 27 -7.22 24.10 -13.24
CA ASP A 27 -7.66 23.68 -11.90
C ASP A 27 -6.55 22.93 -11.14
N LEU A 28 -5.70 22.18 -11.86
CA LEU A 28 -4.54 21.50 -11.25
C LEU A 28 -3.48 22.51 -10.78
N ARG A 29 -3.28 23.62 -11.49
CA ARG A 29 -2.26 24.62 -11.14
C ARG A 29 -2.64 25.40 -9.89
N GLU A 30 -3.91 25.77 -9.75
CA GLU A 30 -4.40 26.47 -8.55
C GLU A 30 -4.31 25.60 -7.30
N GLU A 31 -4.76 24.35 -7.38
CA GLU A 31 -4.66 23.39 -6.26
C GLU A 31 -3.20 23.14 -5.86
N VAL A 32 -2.30 22.98 -6.85
CA VAL A 32 -0.86 22.83 -6.61
C VAL A 32 -0.28 24.07 -5.93
N CYS A 33 -0.59 25.27 -6.41
CA CYS A 33 -0.11 26.53 -5.82
C CYS A 33 -0.60 26.69 -4.37
N SER A 34 -1.86 26.37 -4.10
CA SER A 34 -2.45 26.42 -2.77
C SER A 34 -1.77 25.45 -1.80
N LEU A 35 -1.64 24.17 -2.17
CA LEU A 35 -0.99 23.15 -1.33
C LEU A 35 0.51 23.39 -1.15
N GLU A 36 1.19 23.96 -2.16
CA GLU A 36 2.60 24.30 -2.04
C GLU A 36 2.84 25.41 -1.01
N LYS A 37 1.90 26.34 -0.84
CA LYS A 37 1.95 27.34 0.25
C LYS A 37 1.60 26.74 1.61
N ALA A 38 0.59 25.88 1.66
CA ALA A 38 0.05 25.34 2.90
C ALA A 38 0.91 24.23 3.55
N MET A 39 1.59 23.41 2.75
CA MET A 39 2.27 22.20 3.25
C MET A 39 3.80 22.34 3.31
N SER A 40 4.41 21.81 4.37
CA SER A 40 5.86 21.62 4.44
C SER A 40 6.32 20.44 3.57
N CYS A 41 7.59 20.42 3.17
CA CYS A 41 8.15 19.28 2.43
C CYS A 41 8.03 17.96 3.21
N SER A 42 8.16 17.98 4.54
CA SER A 42 7.97 16.78 5.38
C SER A 42 6.51 16.32 5.38
N ALA A 43 5.55 17.25 5.48
CA ALA A 43 4.13 16.94 5.41
C ALA A 43 3.76 16.29 4.06
N ILE A 44 4.24 16.84 2.94
CA ILE A 44 3.99 16.27 1.60
C ILE A 44 4.58 14.86 1.49
N ARG A 45 5.79 14.64 2.01
CA ARG A 45 6.40 13.29 2.01
C ARG A 45 5.59 12.31 2.86
N ASN A 46 5.08 12.75 4.01
CA ASN A 46 4.28 11.90 4.89
C ASN A 46 2.95 11.52 4.23
N GLU A 47 2.27 12.46 3.60
CA GLU A 47 1.05 12.19 2.81
C GLU A 47 1.33 11.20 1.67
N LEU A 48 2.40 11.41 0.90
CA LEU A 48 2.77 10.47 -0.15
C LEU A 48 3.08 9.07 0.41
N ARG A 49 3.76 8.98 1.57
CA ARG A 49 3.98 7.69 2.26
C ARG A 49 2.67 7.05 2.73
N GLN A 50 1.71 7.82 3.23
CA GLN A 50 0.37 7.33 3.61
C GLN A 50 -0.37 6.72 2.43
N LEU A 51 -0.18 7.30 1.24
CA LEU A 51 -0.65 6.76 -0.05
C LEU A 51 0.25 5.63 -0.60
N GLY A 52 1.23 5.13 0.16
CA GLY A 52 2.20 4.11 -0.25
C GLY A 52 3.08 4.49 -1.44
N MET A 53 3.18 5.79 -1.70
CA MET A 53 4.02 6.37 -2.74
C MET A 53 5.34 6.85 -2.14
N LYS A 54 6.45 6.55 -2.83
CA LYS A 54 7.72 7.21 -2.52
C LYS A 54 7.66 8.65 -3.02
N ALA A 55 8.11 9.59 -2.19
CA ALA A 55 8.16 11.01 -2.56
C ALA A 55 9.01 11.26 -3.81
N GLY A 56 10.08 10.49 -4.00
CA GLY A 56 10.80 10.29 -5.27
C GLY A 56 11.49 11.52 -5.89
N SER A 57 11.13 12.74 -5.51
CA SER A 57 11.68 13.99 -6.03
C SER A 57 12.16 14.91 -4.91
N LEU A 58 13.26 15.63 -5.18
CA LEU A 58 13.79 16.66 -4.27
C LEU A 58 13.04 18.01 -4.40
N ASN A 59 12.32 18.23 -5.50
CA ASN A 59 11.57 19.46 -5.75
C ASN A 59 10.20 19.41 -5.05
N LYS A 60 9.89 20.44 -4.25
CA LYS A 60 8.61 20.63 -3.55
C LYS A 60 7.42 20.63 -4.52
N THR A 61 7.46 21.45 -5.56
CA THR A 61 6.38 21.56 -6.56
C THR A 61 6.09 20.21 -7.21
N ALA A 62 7.14 19.43 -7.54
CA ALA A 62 6.98 18.10 -8.13
C ALA A 62 6.31 17.11 -7.16
N MET A 63 6.64 17.18 -5.86
CA MET A 63 5.98 16.38 -4.84
C MET A 63 4.51 16.80 -4.66
N VAL A 64 4.20 18.09 -4.68
CA VAL A 64 2.82 18.61 -4.58
C VAL A 64 2.00 18.18 -5.79
N CYS A 65 2.52 18.35 -7.01
CA CYS A 65 1.86 17.85 -8.23
C CYS A 65 1.56 16.35 -8.15
N ARG A 66 2.48 15.56 -7.59
CA ARG A 66 2.28 14.12 -7.39
C ARG A 66 1.18 13.86 -6.36
N LEU A 67 1.18 14.59 -5.25
CA LEU A 67 0.17 14.45 -4.19
C LEU A 67 -1.22 14.81 -4.70
N VAL A 68 -1.38 15.95 -5.38
CA VAL A 68 -2.65 16.37 -6.01
C VAL A 68 -3.15 15.31 -6.98
N ARG A 69 -2.28 14.82 -7.88
CA ARG A 69 -2.66 13.75 -8.82
C ARG A 69 -3.07 12.47 -8.12
N ALA A 70 -2.41 12.14 -7.01
CA ALA A 70 -2.72 10.94 -6.23
C ALA A 70 -4.07 11.09 -5.52
N ARG A 71 -4.32 12.23 -4.87
CA ARG A 71 -5.61 12.56 -4.24
C ARG A 71 -6.75 12.56 -5.26
N ARG A 72 -6.56 13.19 -6.42
CA ARG A 72 -7.55 13.17 -7.50
C ARG A 72 -7.80 11.75 -8.01
N ALA A 73 -6.75 10.93 -8.16
CA ALA A 73 -6.90 9.53 -8.56
C ALA A 73 -7.67 8.70 -7.52
N GLU A 74 -7.47 8.92 -6.22
CA GLU A 74 -8.27 8.29 -5.15
C GLU A 74 -9.71 8.80 -5.15
N SER A 75 -9.94 10.10 -5.25
CA SER A 75 -11.29 10.68 -5.26
C SER A 75 -12.13 10.18 -6.44
N THR A 76 -11.52 9.91 -7.60
CA THR A 76 -12.25 9.33 -8.74
C THR A 76 -12.65 7.86 -8.49
N ILE A 77 -12.01 7.19 -7.53
CA ILE A 77 -12.33 5.83 -7.10
C ILE A 77 -13.38 5.85 -5.97
N GLU A 78 -13.33 6.86 -5.10
CA GLU A 78 -14.25 7.02 -3.95
C GLU A 78 -15.55 7.76 -4.28
N ALA A 79 -15.55 8.68 -5.25
CA ALA A 79 -16.72 9.43 -5.69
C ALA A 79 -17.68 8.54 -6.47
N GLY A 80 -18.42 7.68 -5.76
CA GLY A 80 -19.56 6.93 -6.31
C GLY A 80 -20.44 7.78 -7.24
N PRO A 81 -21.21 7.11 -8.12
CA PRO A 81 -21.55 7.58 -9.45
C PRO A 81 -22.42 8.84 -9.45
N GLY A 82 -21.78 10.00 -9.61
CA GLY A 82 -22.40 11.08 -10.35
C GLY A 82 -22.45 10.68 -11.83
N ASN A 83 -23.50 9.97 -12.24
CA ASN A 83 -23.83 9.61 -13.62
C ASN A 83 -22.88 8.73 -14.46
N LEU A 84 -21.90 8.04 -13.86
CA LEU A 84 -21.09 7.03 -14.56
C LEU A 84 -21.06 5.74 -13.74
N ALA A 85 -21.42 4.62 -14.39
CA ALA A 85 -21.63 3.26 -13.87
C ALA A 85 -20.75 2.82 -12.68
N SER A 86 -21.25 1.83 -11.92
CA SER A 86 -20.59 1.10 -10.82
C SER A 86 -19.05 1.07 -10.95
N PRO A 87 -18.30 1.21 -9.83
CA PRO A 87 -16.84 1.16 -9.88
C PRO A 87 -16.42 -0.07 -10.70
N PRO A 88 -15.52 0.08 -11.69
CA PRO A 88 -15.16 -1.03 -12.55
C PRO A 88 -14.74 -2.18 -11.64
N SER A 89 -15.21 -3.36 -12.01
CA SER A 89 -15.06 -4.56 -11.19
C SER A 89 -13.60 -4.72 -10.76
N ARG A 90 -13.35 -5.52 -9.70
CA ARG A 90 -11.98 -5.85 -9.28
C ARG A 90 -11.11 -6.31 -10.47
N PHE A 91 -11.74 -6.87 -11.49
CA PHE A 91 -11.12 -7.38 -12.69
C PHE A 91 -11.89 -6.93 -13.94
N ASP A 92 -11.46 -5.83 -14.55
CA ASP A 92 -11.94 -5.39 -15.86
C ASP A 92 -11.57 -6.45 -16.90
N SER A 93 -12.50 -7.36 -17.14
CA SER A 93 -12.28 -8.56 -17.96
C SER A 93 -12.15 -8.20 -19.44
N GLU A 94 -12.84 -7.14 -19.86
CA GLU A 94 -12.85 -6.63 -21.23
C GLU A 94 -11.50 -6.00 -21.60
N ARG A 95 -10.89 -5.29 -20.65
CA ARG A 95 -9.58 -4.65 -20.83
C ARG A 95 -8.44 -5.40 -20.14
N ALA A 96 -8.65 -6.62 -19.63
CA ALA A 96 -7.61 -7.44 -19.01
C ALA A 96 -6.63 -8.01 -20.06
N GLY A 97 -5.39 -8.32 -19.63
CA GLY A 97 -4.38 -8.95 -20.48
C GLY A 97 -3.41 -7.99 -21.18
N CYS A 98 -2.60 -8.57 -22.07
CA CYS A 98 -1.64 -7.85 -22.93
C CYS A 98 -2.41 -7.10 -24.01
N ILE A 99 -2.29 -5.78 -24.04
CA ILE A 99 -2.86 -4.95 -25.11
C ILE A 99 -1.76 -4.74 -26.14
N GLU A 100 -2.02 -5.07 -27.41
CA GLU A 100 -1.07 -4.87 -28.52
C GLU A 100 -0.83 -3.37 -28.82
N GLY A 101 -1.82 -2.53 -28.50
CA GLY A 101 -1.82 -1.08 -28.76
C GLY A 101 -1.82 -0.18 -27.52
N ARG A 102 -2.44 0.99 -27.68
CA ARG A 102 -2.76 1.98 -26.64
C ARG A 102 -4.28 1.97 -26.48
N LEU A 103 -4.77 2.03 -25.24
CA LEU A 103 -6.18 2.31 -24.97
C LEU A 103 -6.46 3.80 -25.15
N ASP A 104 -7.62 4.13 -25.69
CA ASP A 104 -8.05 5.53 -25.81
C ASP A 104 -8.32 6.13 -24.43
N GLU A 105 -8.78 5.30 -23.48
CA GLU A 105 -9.17 5.70 -22.14
C GLU A 105 -8.45 4.94 -21.02
N CYS A 106 -8.21 5.62 -19.91
CA CYS A 106 -7.55 5.07 -18.74
C CYS A 106 -8.40 3.99 -18.05
N ARG A 107 -7.79 2.83 -17.76
CA ARG A 107 -8.44 1.71 -17.03
C ARG A 107 -8.96 2.03 -15.61
N VAL A 108 -8.60 3.19 -15.06
CA VAL A 108 -8.98 3.57 -13.68
C VAL A 108 -9.94 4.74 -13.66
N CYS A 109 -9.64 5.82 -14.41
CA CYS A 109 -10.44 7.05 -14.37
C CYS A 109 -11.11 7.40 -15.70
N ALA A 110 -11.07 6.51 -16.71
CA ALA A 110 -11.63 6.70 -18.05
C ALA A 110 -11.13 7.92 -18.86
N ARG A 111 -10.26 8.77 -18.29
CA ARG A 111 -9.66 9.91 -19.02
C ARG A 111 -8.79 9.45 -20.19
N SER A 112 -8.68 10.32 -21.19
CA SER A 112 -7.87 10.09 -22.37
C SER A 112 -6.40 9.79 -22.02
N ILE A 113 -5.80 8.86 -22.77
CA ILE A 113 -4.39 8.48 -22.59
C ILE A 113 -3.50 9.19 -23.61
N CYS A 114 -2.79 10.22 -23.15
CA CYS A 114 -1.82 10.94 -23.97
C CYS A 114 -0.51 10.15 -24.20
N PRO A 115 0.15 10.28 -25.37
CA PRO A 115 1.44 9.66 -25.62
C PRO A 115 2.54 10.10 -24.64
N PRO A 116 3.46 9.21 -24.23
CA PRO A 116 3.70 7.84 -24.71
C PRO A 116 2.99 6.72 -23.92
N ARG A 117 2.08 7.06 -22.99
CA ARG A 117 1.42 6.06 -22.13
C ARG A 117 0.44 5.17 -22.91
N ARG A 118 0.18 3.94 -22.45
CA ARG A 118 -0.66 2.96 -23.17
C ARG A 118 -1.93 2.52 -22.45
N SER A 119 -1.91 2.40 -21.12
CA SER A 119 -3.04 1.83 -20.35
C SER A 119 -3.54 2.71 -19.20
N PHE A 120 -2.76 3.72 -18.81
CA PHE A 120 -3.09 4.64 -17.74
C PHE A 120 -2.73 6.08 -18.12
N CYS A 121 -3.54 7.05 -17.73
CA CYS A 121 -3.26 8.48 -17.99
C CYS A 121 -2.09 9.02 -17.13
N CYS A 122 -1.84 8.43 -15.96
CA CYS A 122 -0.78 8.85 -15.03
C CYS A 122 -0.21 7.69 -14.20
N ASN A 123 0.85 7.97 -13.43
CA ASN A 123 1.48 6.96 -12.56
C ASN A 123 0.60 6.59 -11.36
N GLU A 124 -0.28 7.49 -10.95
CA GLU A 124 -1.17 7.36 -9.80
C GLU A 124 -2.32 6.40 -10.13
N CYS A 125 -2.90 6.51 -11.33
CA CYS A 125 -3.85 5.52 -11.85
C CYS A 125 -3.19 4.15 -12.01
N ALA A 126 -1.95 4.10 -12.52
CA ALA A 126 -1.20 2.84 -12.58
C ALA A 126 -0.94 2.26 -11.18
N HIS A 127 -0.57 3.10 -10.21
CA HIS A 127 -0.35 2.71 -8.81
C HIS A 127 -1.62 2.10 -8.21
N SER A 128 -2.76 2.78 -8.32
CA SER A 128 -4.04 2.29 -7.80
C SER A 128 -4.45 0.94 -8.43
N HIS A 129 -4.28 0.81 -9.75
CA HIS A 129 -4.52 -0.45 -10.43
C HIS A 129 -3.62 -1.57 -9.90
N LEU A 130 -2.32 -1.32 -9.78
CA LEU A 130 -1.34 -2.29 -9.28
C LEU A 130 -1.59 -2.68 -7.81
N LEU A 131 -2.09 -1.77 -6.97
CA LEU A 131 -2.50 -2.12 -5.60
C LEU A 131 -3.60 -3.19 -5.60
N ARG A 132 -4.49 -3.20 -6.59
CA ARG A 132 -5.61 -4.15 -6.67
C ARG A 132 -5.25 -5.47 -7.33
N THR A 133 -4.30 -5.45 -8.27
CA THR A 133 -3.99 -6.59 -9.15
C THR A 133 -2.65 -7.26 -8.87
N ASP A 134 -1.68 -6.56 -8.29
CA ASP A 134 -0.34 -7.09 -8.01
C ASP A 134 -0.04 -7.13 -6.51
N GLY A 135 -0.08 -8.33 -5.93
CA GLY A 135 0.22 -8.55 -4.52
C GLY A 135 1.67 -8.21 -4.13
N SER A 136 2.63 -8.35 -5.04
CA SER A 136 4.03 -7.95 -4.78
C SER A 136 4.17 -6.44 -4.73
N TYR A 137 3.48 -5.72 -5.63
CA TYR A 137 3.44 -4.26 -5.64
C TYR A 137 2.74 -3.73 -4.38
N LEU A 138 1.57 -4.28 -4.03
CA LEU A 138 0.84 -3.96 -2.81
C LEU A 138 1.73 -4.06 -1.57
N ARG A 139 2.50 -5.15 -1.45
CA ARG A 139 3.41 -5.33 -0.30
C ARG A 139 4.55 -4.30 -0.30
N LYS A 140 5.07 -3.91 -1.46
CA LYS A 140 6.08 -2.84 -1.52
C LYS A 140 5.48 -1.50 -1.07
N ALA A 141 4.25 -1.20 -1.47
CA ALA A 141 3.56 0.03 -1.06
C ALA A 141 3.26 0.05 0.44
N LEU A 142 2.78 -1.08 1.01
CA LEU A 142 2.61 -1.22 2.46
C LEU A 142 3.93 -1.08 3.22
N LEU A 143 5.03 -1.62 2.70
CA LEU A 143 6.34 -1.45 3.33
C LEU A 143 6.79 0.03 3.33
N VAL A 144 6.47 0.80 2.30
CA VAL A 144 6.72 2.24 2.26
C VAL A 144 5.89 2.98 3.31
N ARG A 145 4.63 2.58 3.50
CA ARG A 145 3.71 3.21 4.44
C ARG A 145 3.98 2.84 5.90
N ASP A 146 4.08 1.54 6.17
CA ASP A 146 4.08 0.96 7.52
C ASP A 146 5.49 0.60 8.02
N ALA A 147 6.52 0.71 7.17
CA ALA A 147 7.90 0.30 7.46
C ALA A 147 8.04 -1.16 7.95
N GLY A 148 7.04 -2.02 7.70
CA GLY A 148 7.02 -3.40 8.17
C GLY A 148 6.65 -3.56 9.64
N VAL A 149 6.10 -2.53 10.27
CA VAL A 149 5.64 -2.55 11.66
C VAL A 149 4.25 -3.17 11.73
N CYS A 150 4.08 -4.12 12.65
CA CYS A 150 2.78 -4.75 12.88
C CYS A 150 1.81 -3.76 13.53
N SER A 151 0.64 -3.54 12.91
CA SER A 151 -0.40 -2.66 13.47
C SER A 151 -1.02 -3.15 14.79
N ILE A 152 -0.88 -4.44 15.13
CA ILE A 152 -1.42 -5.01 16.38
C ILE A 152 -0.38 -4.96 17.50
N CYS A 153 0.75 -5.65 17.32
CA CYS A 153 1.75 -5.80 18.39
C CYS A 153 2.94 -4.83 18.27
N GLN A 154 2.96 -3.96 17.26
CA GLN A 154 4.02 -2.97 17.03
C GLN A 154 5.45 -3.54 16.81
N CYS A 155 5.61 -4.85 16.66
CA CYS A 155 6.92 -5.41 16.32
C CYS A 155 7.32 -5.01 14.89
N ASN A 156 8.59 -4.65 14.69
CA ASN A 156 9.14 -4.40 13.36
C ASN A 156 9.55 -5.73 12.68
N ALA A 157 8.62 -6.30 11.93
CA ALA A 157 8.80 -7.60 11.27
C ALA A 157 9.72 -7.52 10.05
N GLU A 158 9.86 -6.35 9.42
CA GLU A 158 10.86 -6.15 8.36
C GLU A 158 12.28 -6.22 8.92
N ARG A 159 12.52 -5.53 10.04
CA ARG A 159 13.83 -5.56 10.71
C ARG A 159 14.17 -6.98 11.16
N ALA A 160 13.22 -7.69 11.75
CA ALA A 160 13.41 -9.10 12.12
C ALA A 160 13.76 -9.98 10.91
N TYR A 161 13.09 -9.79 9.77
CA TYR A 161 13.42 -10.51 8.53
C TYR A 161 14.86 -10.24 8.07
N LEU A 162 15.30 -8.98 8.07
CA LEU A 162 16.65 -8.60 7.64
C LEU A 162 17.72 -9.17 8.57
N GLU A 163 17.47 -9.12 9.87
CA GLU A 163 18.37 -9.65 10.90
C GLU A 163 18.52 -11.17 10.77
N VAL A 164 17.41 -11.92 10.74
CA VAL A 164 17.45 -13.38 10.58
C VAL A 164 18.07 -13.78 9.23
N ARG A 165 17.82 -13.01 8.17
CA ARG A 165 18.47 -13.24 6.87
C ARG A 165 19.99 -13.06 6.94
N ALA A 166 20.48 -12.08 7.72
CA ALA A 166 21.90 -11.86 7.92
C ALA A 166 22.52 -12.98 8.76
N LEU A 167 21.87 -13.38 9.86
CA LEU A 167 22.30 -14.48 10.71
C LEU A 167 22.37 -15.82 9.95
N LEU A 168 21.34 -16.14 9.16
CA LEU A 168 21.34 -17.34 8.31
C LEU A 168 22.44 -17.31 7.25
N ARG A 169 22.81 -16.12 6.76
CA ARG A 169 23.93 -15.99 5.84
C ARG A 169 25.26 -16.27 6.56
N ALA A 170 25.45 -15.72 7.75
CA ALA A 170 26.66 -15.92 8.56
C ALA A 170 26.82 -17.39 8.96
N ALA A 171 25.78 -18.00 9.54
CA ALA A 171 25.79 -19.40 9.96
C ALA A 171 26.10 -20.37 8.80
N ARG A 172 25.64 -20.04 7.58
CA ARG A 172 25.98 -20.84 6.38
C ARG A 172 27.44 -20.73 5.97
N LEU A 173 28.07 -19.57 6.18
CA LEU A 173 29.49 -19.39 5.90
C LEU A 173 30.35 -20.17 6.91
N GLU A 174 29.87 -20.31 8.14
CA GLU A 174 30.51 -21.11 9.19
C GLU A 174 30.30 -22.62 8.96
N ASP A 175 29.07 -23.04 8.69
CA ASP A 175 28.72 -24.43 8.40
C ASP A 175 27.74 -24.51 7.23
N SER A 176 28.26 -24.93 6.07
CA SER A 176 27.47 -25.10 4.85
C SER A 176 26.71 -26.43 4.78
N THR A 177 27.01 -27.37 5.67
CA THR A 177 26.44 -28.72 5.69
C THR A 177 25.11 -28.76 6.43
N ARG A 178 24.94 -27.87 7.42
CA ARG A 178 23.74 -27.80 8.24
C ARG A 178 22.51 -27.39 7.44
N PRO A 179 21.37 -28.10 7.58
CA PRO A 179 20.12 -27.71 6.91
C PRO A 179 19.66 -26.31 7.32
N GLU A 180 19.36 -25.44 6.35
CA GLU A 180 18.90 -24.07 6.63
C GLU A 180 17.65 -23.99 7.51
N GLU A 181 16.75 -24.99 7.41
CA GLU A 181 15.58 -25.09 8.28
C GLU A 181 15.95 -25.26 9.76
N GLU A 182 16.91 -26.14 10.03
CA GLU A 182 17.34 -26.46 11.39
C GLU A 182 18.11 -25.27 11.98
N THR A 183 19.02 -24.67 11.20
CA THR A 183 19.71 -23.44 11.59
C THR A 183 18.72 -22.31 11.88
N LEU A 184 17.66 -22.17 11.08
CA LEU A 184 16.63 -21.15 11.32
C LEU A 184 15.86 -21.41 12.61
N GLU A 185 15.45 -22.66 12.85
CA GLU A 185 14.71 -23.03 14.07
C GLU A 185 15.55 -22.73 15.31
N ASP A 186 16.81 -23.19 15.35
CA ASP A 186 17.73 -22.95 16.46
C ASP A 186 18.01 -21.48 16.71
N LEU A 187 18.25 -20.70 15.65
CA LEU A 187 18.47 -19.26 15.75
C LEU A 187 17.27 -18.58 16.39
N LEU A 188 16.05 -18.91 15.97
CA LEU A 188 14.83 -18.27 16.49
C LEU A 188 14.48 -18.74 17.89
N GLN A 189 14.68 -20.02 18.20
CA GLN A 189 14.38 -20.60 19.50
C GLN A 189 15.27 -19.98 20.60
N ASN A 190 16.54 -19.73 20.28
CA ASN A 190 17.54 -19.18 21.20
C ASN A 190 17.71 -17.66 21.11
N ALA A 191 16.98 -16.98 20.22
CA ALA A 191 17.08 -15.54 20.09
C ALA A 191 16.36 -14.78 21.22
N ARG A 192 16.63 -13.46 21.27
CA ARG A 192 15.88 -12.51 22.09
C ARG A 192 14.38 -12.54 21.74
N SER A 193 13.57 -12.02 22.66
CA SER A 193 12.10 -12.03 22.59
C SER A 193 11.53 -11.60 21.23
N GLU A 194 12.13 -10.60 20.58
CA GLU A 194 11.63 -10.02 19.34
C GLU A 194 11.74 -10.97 18.15
N LEU A 195 12.83 -11.75 18.06
CA LEU A 195 13.01 -12.73 16.99
C LEU A 195 12.31 -14.05 17.33
N ARG A 196 12.34 -14.45 18.61
CA ARG A 196 11.64 -15.64 19.10
C ARG A 196 10.12 -15.57 18.83
N HIS A 197 9.56 -14.37 18.73
CA HIS A 197 8.17 -14.16 18.30
C HIS A 197 7.83 -14.83 16.95
N PHE A 198 8.83 -15.01 16.07
CA PHE A 198 8.67 -15.64 14.75
C PHE A 198 9.00 -17.13 14.74
N HIS A 199 9.40 -17.71 15.87
CA HIS A 199 9.62 -19.15 16.02
C HIS A 199 8.35 -19.93 15.64
N GLY A 200 8.51 -21.01 14.88
CA GLY A 200 7.37 -21.77 14.34
C GLY A 200 6.59 -21.09 13.19
N HIS A 201 6.85 -19.82 12.88
CA HIS A 201 6.22 -19.08 11.78
C HIS A 201 7.16 -18.80 10.60
N ALA A 202 8.42 -18.48 10.90
CA ALA A 202 9.44 -18.22 9.88
C ALA A 202 9.74 -19.49 9.07
N ARG A 203 9.94 -19.34 7.76
CA ARG A 203 10.20 -20.45 6.83
C ARG A 203 11.20 -20.06 5.75
N VAL A 204 12.03 -21.00 5.35
CA VAL A 204 12.81 -20.92 4.10
C VAL A 204 12.05 -21.58 2.93
N SER A 205 12.46 -21.30 1.70
CA SER A 205 11.86 -21.89 0.50
C SER A 205 12.24 -23.35 0.33
N SER A 206 11.25 -24.20 0.05
CA SER A 206 11.45 -25.55 -0.47
C SER A 206 12.08 -25.46 -1.87
N GLY A 207 13.22 -26.11 -2.09
CA GLY A 207 13.86 -26.16 -3.40
C GLY A 207 14.74 -27.39 -3.56
N ARG A 208 14.43 -28.23 -4.56
CA ARG A 208 15.38 -29.22 -5.08
C ARG A 208 16.33 -28.49 -6.05
N GLY A 209 17.63 -28.51 -5.77
CA GLY A 209 18.66 -27.92 -6.65
C GLY A 209 18.73 -26.39 -6.70
N ARG A 210 17.86 -25.66 -6.00
CA ARG A 210 17.94 -24.19 -5.86
C ARG A 210 18.28 -23.82 -4.42
N ARG A 211 19.11 -22.78 -4.24
CA ARG A 211 19.44 -22.24 -2.92
C ARG A 211 18.15 -21.90 -2.16
N ARG A 212 18.00 -22.46 -0.95
CA ARG A 212 16.87 -22.09 -0.08
C ARG A 212 17.03 -20.64 0.34
N ARG A 213 15.89 -19.94 0.44
CA ARG A 213 15.83 -18.51 0.75
C ARG A 213 14.81 -18.28 1.83
N LEU A 214 15.17 -17.48 2.83
CA LEU A 214 14.25 -17.00 3.85
C LEU A 214 13.07 -16.27 3.19
N LYS A 215 11.85 -16.73 3.47
CA LYS A 215 10.64 -16.15 2.89
C LYS A 215 10.27 -14.89 3.67
N LYS A 216 10.33 -13.73 3.02
CA LYS A 216 9.88 -12.47 3.61
C LYS A 216 8.44 -12.52 4.13
N GLY A 217 7.54 -13.21 3.41
CA GLY A 217 6.16 -13.43 3.83
C GLY A 217 6.01 -14.29 5.10
N SER A 218 7.07 -14.89 5.61
CA SER A 218 7.02 -15.62 6.89
C SER A 218 7.22 -14.72 8.11
N PHE A 219 7.49 -13.42 7.92
CA PHE A 219 7.62 -12.43 9.00
C PHE A 219 6.43 -11.48 9.07
N TRP A 220 5.91 -11.05 7.93
CA TRP A 220 4.73 -10.19 7.91
C TRP A 220 3.83 -10.49 6.73
N GLN A 221 2.59 -10.02 6.79
CA GLN A 221 1.53 -10.19 5.81
C GLN A 221 0.76 -8.88 5.63
N ALA A 222 0.20 -8.70 4.43
CA ALA A 222 -0.78 -7.67 4.17
C ALA A 222 -2.15 -8.21 4.60
N ASP A 223 -2.81 -7.52 5.51
CA ASP A 223 -4.14 -7.88 6.00
C ASP A 223 -5.12 -6.75 5.72
N HIS A 224 -6.41 -7.07 5.63
CA HIS A 224 -7.45 -6.05 5.50
C HIS A 224 -7.87 -5.55 6.89
N VAL A 225 -8.09 -4.24 7.04
CA VAL A 225 -8.64 -3.67 8.28
C VAL A 225 -10.10 -4.12 8.43
N LEU A 226 -10.94 -3.87 7.42
CA LEU A 226 -12.24 -4.47 7.21
C LEU A 226 -12.07 -5.72 6.31
N PRO A 227 -12.37 -6.94 6.77
CA PRO A 227 -12.16 -8.13 5.97
C PRO A 227 -13.05 -8.19 4.73
N VAL A 228 -12.58 -8.92 3.71
CA VAL A 228 -13.27 -9.04 2.41
C VAL A 228 -14.70 -9.58 2.54
N TYR A 229 -14.96 -10.51 3.46
CA TYR A 229 -16.30 -11.09 3.65
C TYR A 229 -17.30 -10.10 4.29
N LEU A 230 -16.85 -8.94 4.74
CA LEU A 230 -17.66 -7.81 5.23
C LEU A 230 -17.65 -6.63 4.26
N GLY A 231 -17.24 -6.84 2.99
CA GLY A 231 -17.22 -5.79 1.97
C GLY A 231 -15.91 -4.99 1.89
N GLY A 232 -14.88 -5.29 2.69
CA GLY A 232 -13.60 -4.57 2.63
C GLY A 232 -12.70 -4.88 1.42
N GLY A 233 -13.24 -5.50 0.37
CA GLY A 233 -12.47 -5.72 -0.86
C GLY A 233 -12.21 -4.42 -1.61
N SER A 234 -11.07 -4.34 -2.30
CA SER A 234 -10.83 -3.33 -3.36
C SER A 234 -10.56 -1.87 -2.91
N CYS A 235 -10.38 -1.60 -1.61
CA CYS A 235 -10.30 -0.24 -1.04
C CYS A 235 -8.87 0.38 -0.94
N GLY A 236 -8.03 0.23 -1.97
CA GLY A 236 -6.69 0.84 -1.99
C GLY A 236 -5.83 0.46 -0.77
N LEU A 237 -4.93 1.36 -0.33
CA LEU A 237 -4.13 1.13 0.88
C LEU A 237 -4.90 1.40 2.17
N ARG A 238 -5.92 2.26 2.17
CA ARG A 238 -6.64 2.67 3.37
C ARG A 238 -7.22 1.49 4.16
N ASN A 239 -7.73 0.48 3.45
CA ASN A 239 -8.25 -0.74 4.09
C ASN A 239 -7.21 -1.85 4.26
N LEU A 240 -5.93 -1.57 4.08
CA LEU A 240 -4.86 -2.53 4.29
C LEU A 240 -4.05 -2.14 5.53
N ARG A 241 -3.47 -3.14 6.18
CA ARG A 241 -2.54 -2.99 7.31
C ARG A 241 -1.44 -4.04 7.24
N THR A 242 -0.27 -3.69 7.75
CA THR A 242 0.80 -4.66 7.98
C THR A 242 0.56 -5.41 9.28
N LEU A 243 0.61 -6.75 9.24
CA LEU A 243 0.61 -7.62 10.41
C LEU A 243 1.83 -8.53 10.40
N CYS A 244 2.44 -8.75 11.57
CA CYS A 244 3.39 -9.85 11.71
C CYS A 244 2.68 -11.19 11.52
N THR A 245 3.42 -12.24 11.14
CA THR A 245 2.84 -13.56 10.88
C THR A 245 2.10 -14.19 12.07
N PRO A 246 2.56 -14.08 13.34
CA PRO A 246 1.79 -14.55 14.49
C PRO A 246 0.45 -13.81 14.67
N CYS A 247 0.45 -12.48 14.55
CA CYS A 247 -0.77 -11.68 14.62
C CYS A 247 -1.72 -11.99 13.46
N HIS A 248 -1.20 -12.12 12.25
CA HIS A 248 -1.97 -12.48 11.07
C HIS A 248 -2.62 -13.86 11.22
N ALA A 249 -1.90 -14.85 11.77
CA ALA A 249 -2.45 -16.18 12.05
C ALA A 249 -3.61 -16.09 13.06
N SER A 250 -3.47 -15.28 14.11
CA SER A 250 -4.51 -15.04 15.11
C SER A 250 -5.77 -14.40 14.51
N VAL A 251 -5.59 -13.40 13.64
CA VAL A 251 -6.69 -12.74 12.91
C VAL A 251 -7.38 -13.73 11.95
N SER A 252 -6.59 -14.50 11.18
CA SER A 252 -7.10 -15.50 10.24
C SER A 252 -7.93 -16.56 10.95
N ALA A 253 -7.46 -17.05 12.11
CA ALA A 253 -8.17 -18.00 12.94
C ALA A 253 -9.48 -17.43 13.50
N ARG A 254 -9.48 -16.17 13.95
CA ARG A 254 -10.71 -15.47 14.40
C ARG A 254 -11.73 -15.38 13.26
N GLN A 255 -11.33 -14.83 12.12
CA GLN A 255 -12.23 -14.69 10.97
C GLN A 255 -12.75 -16.04 10.46
N ALA A 256 -11.93 -17.11 10.53
CA ALA A 256 -12.38 -18.45 10.18
C ALA A 256 -13.48 -18.97 11.14
N ARG A 257 -13.35 -18.70 12.45
CA ARG A 257 -14.39 -19.00 13.45
C ARG A 257 -15.66 -18.20 13.18
N ASP A 258 -15.55 -16.90 12.93
CA ASP A 258 -16.71 -16.04 12.68
C ASP A 258 -17.51 -16.51 11.45
N ARG A 259 -16.82 -16.82 10.34
CA ARG A 259 -17.46 -17.40 9.15
C ARG A 259 -18.09 -18.76 9.43
N ALA A 260 -17.49 -19.58 10.29
CA ALA A 260 -18.06 -20.87 10.66
C ALA A 260 -19.33 -20.72 11.51
N LEU A 261 -19.38 -19.72 12.39
CA LEU A 261 -20.56 -19.38 13.18
C LEU A 261 -21.69 -18.84 12.30
N GLY A 262 -21.41 -17.89 11.40
CA GLY A 262 -22.42 -17.35 10.47
C GLY A 262 -23.08 -18.44 9.63
N ARG A 263 -22.30 -19.42 9.13
CA ARG A 263 -22.84 -20.59 8.41
C ARG A 263 -23.77 -21.45 9.27
N ARG A 264 -23.52 -21.57 10.58
CA ARG A 264 -24.37 -22.35 11.50
C ARG A 264 -25.68 -21.64 11.82
N HIS A 265 -25.64 -20.32 11.92
CA HIS A 265 -26.82 -19.51 12.25
C HIS A 265 -27.67 -19.12 11.03
N GLY A 266 -27.31 -19.59 9.83
CA GLY A 266 -28.02 -19.23 8.59
C GLY A 266 -27.93 -17.74 8.26
N GLU A 267 -26.97 -17.03 8.85
CA GLU A 267 -26.82 -15.60 8.67
C GLU A 267 -26.22 -15.36 7.29
N ALA A 268 -27.01 -14.70 6.42
CA ALA A 268 -26.52 -14.31 5.11
C ALA A 268 -25.30 -13.40 5.28
N PRO A 269 -24.25 -13.54 4.45
CA PRO A 269 -23.15 -12.59 4.48
C PRO A 269 -23.74 -11.19 4.30
N PRO A 270 -23.33 -10.20 5.11
CA PRO A 270 -23.84 -8.85 4.95
C PRO A 270 -23.62 -8.42 3.49
N PRO A 271 -24.58 -7.70 2.87
CA PRO A 271 -24.36 -7.17 1.54
C PRO A 271 -23.03 -6.42 1.55
N ALA A 272 -22.22 -6.55 0.50
CA ALA A 272 -20.94 -5.88 0.40
C ALA A 272 -21.17 -4.38 0.64
N VAL A 273 -20.85 -3.92 1.85
CA VAL A 273 -21.17 -2.56 2.25
C VAL A 273 -20.26 -1.67 1.43
N ALA A 274 -20.82 -0.96 0.44
CA ALA A 274 -20.15 0.21 -0.10
C ALA A 274 -19.92 1.13 1.09
N MET A 275 -18.66 1.38 1.46
CA MET A 275 -18.34 2.32 2.52
C MET A 275 -19.02 3.65 2.20
N THR A 276 -20.16 3.93 2.83
CA THR A 276 -20.62 5.30 3.02
C THR A 276 -19.62 5.90 3.99
N VAL A 277 -18.75 6.76 3.46
CA VAL A 277 -17.97 7.68 4.29
C VAL A 277 -18.94 8.38 5.23
N VAL A 278 -18.69 8.25 6.54
CA VAL A 278 -19.39 9.07 7.53
C VAL A 278 -18.97 10.51 7.26
N ASP A 279 -19.95 11.33 6.91
CA ASP A 279 -19.79 12.75 6.65
C ASP A 279 -19.52 13.45 7.99
N LEU A 280 -18.24 13.67 8.31
CA LEU A 280 -17.83 14.53 9.43
C LEU A 280 -17.83 15.99 8.93
N CYS A 281 -19.02 16.53 8.63
CA CYS A 281 -19.26 17.97 8.61
C CYS A 281 -20.76 18.27 8.55
N SER A 282 -21.40 18.39 9.72
CA SER A 282 -22.59 19.22 9.89
C SER A 282 -22.55 19.80 11.29
N SER A 283 -22.11 21.06 11.36
CA SER A 283 -22.26 21.90 12.53
C SER A 283 -23.74 22.28 12.67
N ASP A 284 -24.26 22.16 13.89
CA ASP A 284 -25.45 22.81 14.50
C ASP A 284 -26.71 22.92 13.62
N SER A 285 -27.86 22.37 14.00
CA SER A 285 -28.63 22.85 15.15
C SER A 285 -29.92 22.03 15.35
N GLU A 286 -30.47 22.18 16.56
CA GLU A 286 -31.82 21.81 17.02
C GLU A 286 -31.95 20.53 17.87
N GLN A 287 -32.37 20.80 19.11
CA GLN A 287 -32.67 19.86 20.17
C GLN A 287 -34.03 19.22 19.89
N GLU A 288 -34.10 17.90 19.87
CA GLU A 288 -35.35 17.20 20.19
C GLU A 288 -35.06 15.97 21.03
N GLN A 289 -35.59 15.97 22.25
CA GLN A 289 -35.52 14.86 23.19
C GLN A 289 -36.45 13.76 22.69
N VAL A 290 -35.89 12.63 22.26
CA VAL A 290 -36.65 11.39 22.08
C VAL A 290 -36.01 10.29 22.95
N GLN A 291 -36.82 9.80 23.88
CA GLN A 291 -36.47 8.74 24.83
C GLN A 291 -36.14 7.44 24.07
N THR A 292 -34.99 6.85 24.38
CA THR A 292 -34.59 5.52 23.89
C THR A 292 -35.17 4.42 24.78
N PRO A 293 -35.66 3.29 24.22
CA PRO A 293 -35.77 2.08 24.99
C PRO A 293 -34.43 1.34 25.00
N ASN A 294 -34.13 0.82 26.17
CA ASN A 294 -32.89 0.21 26.62
C ASN A 294 -32.59 -1.12 25.89
N LEU A 295 -31.47 -1.18 25.14
CA LEU A 295 -30.88 -2.44 24.67
C LEU A 295 -29.37 -2.44 24.95
N SER A 296 -28.99 -3.24 25.94
CA SER A 296 -27.62 -3.54 26.36
C SER A 296 -26.77 -4.03 25.18
N THR A 297 -25.89 -3.17 24.68
CA THR A 297 -24.89 -3.53 23.66
C THR A 297 -23.51 -3.60 24.29
N ARG A 298 -22.88 -4.77 24.17
CA ARG A 298 -21.49 -5.04 24.52
C ARG A 298 -20.56 -4.08 23.77
N GLN A 299 -19.76 -3.34 24.52
CA GLN A 299 -18.75 -2.42 24.00
C GLN A 299 -17.71 -3.17 23.15
N ILE A 300 -17.70 -2.90 21.84
CA ILE A 300 -16.51 -3.09 21.00
C ILE A 300 -15.76 -1.75 21.04
N ALA A 301 -14.67 -1.70 21.80
CA ALA A 301 -13.79 -0.54 21.81
C ALA A 301 -13.07 -0.45 20.46
N VAL A 302 -13.56 0.44 19.58
CA VAL A 302 -12.82 0.89 18.40
C VAL A 302 -11.76 1.86 18.91
N GLN A 303 -10.54 1.37 19.09
CA GLN A 303 -9.41 2.24 19.39
C GLN A 303 -9.09 3.09 18.16
N SER A 304 -9.16 4.40 18.32
CA SER A 304 -8.68 5.39 17.35
C SER A 304 -7.20 5.15 17.01
N PRO A 305 -6.74 5.50 15.80
CA PRO A 305 -5.35 5.28 15.40
C PRO A 305 -4.39 6.07 16.31
N PRO A 306 -3.28 5.47 16.77
CA PRO A 306 -2.29 6.20 17.53
C PRO A 306 -1.58 7.22 16.63
N THR A 307 -1.53 8.47 17.09
CA THR A 307 -0.60 9.49 16.60
C THR A 307 0.82 9.00 16.83
N VAL A 308 1.62 8.86 15.78
CA VAL A 308 3.02 8.45 15.84
C VAL A 308 3.87 9.60 16.39
N PRO A 309 4.57 9.47 17.54
CA PRO A 309 5.69 10.35 17.85
C PRO A 309 7.01 9.63 17.55
N LEU A 310 7.90 10.36 16.87
CA LEU A 310 9.36 10.19 16.83
C LEU A 310 9.92 8.96 16.08
N ALA A 311 10.28 9.20 14.83
CA ALA A 311 11.34 8.47 14.14
C ALA A 311 12.24 9.43 13.34
N GLU A 312 12.76 10.46 14.00
CA GLU A 312 13.92 11.23 13.52
C GLU A 312 15.17 10.68 14.21
N ALA A 313 15.78 9.61 13.67
CA ALA A 313 17.17 9.22 14.01
C ALA A 313 17.81 8.12 13.12
N ALA A 314 17.16 7.57 12.09
CA ALA A 314 17.72 6.41 11.35
C ALA A 314 17.87 6.60 9.82
N GLU A 315 17.93 7.84 9.32
CA GLU A 315 18.06 8.13 7.88
C GLU A 315 19.51 8.27 7.36
N ARG A 316 20.53 7.77 8.07
CA ARG A 316 21.91 7.73 7.55
C ARG A 316 22.51 6.34 7.69
N GLN A 317 22.31 5.52 6.65
CA GLN A 317 23.24 4.50 6.10
C GLN A 317 22.49 3.36 5.39
N ILE A 318 21.77 3.66 4.30
CA ILE A 318 21.50 2.66 3.24
C ILE A 318 21.53 3.38 1.89
N LEU A 319 22.73 3.84 1.51
CA LEU A 319 23.10 4.13 0.14
C LEU A 319 24.41 3.39 -0.11
N HIS A 320 24.29 2.12 -0.50
CA HIS A 320 25.19 1.36 -1.37
C HIS A 320 24.96 -0.12 -1.14
N LEU A 321 23.98 -0.68 -1.86
CA LEU A 321 24.04 -2.06 -2.30
C LEU A 321 23.34 -2.11 -3.67
N ASP A 322 24.17 -2.05 -4.71
CA ASP A 322 23.91 -2.77 -5.96
C ASP A 322 23.77 -4.28 -5.68
#